data_AF-A0A7S2PLD2-F1
#
_entry.id   AF-A0A7S2PLD2-F1
#
_cell.length_a   1.000
_cell.length_b   1.000
_cell.length_c   1.000
_cell.angle_alpha   90.00
_cell.angle_beta   90.00
_cell.angle_gamma   90.00
#
_symmetry.space_group_name_H-M   'P 1'
#
loop_
_entity.id
_entity.type
_entity.pdbx_description
1 polymer ?
#
loop_
_entity_poly.entity_id
_entity_poly.type
_entity_poly.pdbx_seq_one_letter_code
_entity_poly.pdbx_strand_id
1 'polypeptide(L)'
;CIMMKKYPLRSSIFLLLFSFIISLLLPQCAASFATHPSTPTPSSPSIITPSDINFPILYENEHLLAISKPPHIPHHDDPQSNQLGIISLLRQQQQQQSSFSYPHRLYGVHRLDRVTSGILLLAKSSDIANALVNKFKEKQVNKYYMALSGKKPRKKKQ
;
A
#
# COMPACT_ATOMS: atom_id res chain seq x y z
N CYS A 1 -9.23 -18.92 -11.68
CA CYS A 1 -9.29 -19.58 -10.36
C CYS A 1 -8.94 -18.54 -9.28
N ILE A 2 -9.93 -18.06 -8.53
CA ILE A 2 -9.71 -17.13 -7.43
C ILE A 2 -8.99 -17.93 -6.34
N MET A 3 -7.70 -17.65 -6.12
CA MET A 3 -6.98 -18.11 -4.93
C MET A 3 -7.51 -17.35 -3.71
N MET A 4 -8.78 -17.57 -3.37
CA MET A 4 -9.29 -17.26 -2.06
C MET A 4 -8.92 -18.44 -1.18
N LYS A 5 -7.88 -18.26 -0.37
CA LYS A 5 -7.70 -19.07 0.82
C LYS A 5 -8.92 -18.76 1.70
N LYS A 6 -9.96 -19.58 1.55
CA LYS A 6 -11.26 -19.46 2.20
C LYS A 6 -11.07 -19.46 3.71
N TYR A 7 -11.20 -18.29 4.33
CA TYR A 7 -11.46 -18.13 5.75
C TYR A 7 -12.60 -17.12 5.88
N PRO A 8 -13.54 -17.35 6.81
CA PRO A 8 -14.87 -16.77 6.74
C PRO A 8 -14.82 -15.24 6.81
N LEU A 9 -15.50 -14.60 5.86
CA LEU A 9 -15.88 -13.20 5.94
C LEU A 9 -16.67 -13.00 7.24
N ARG A 10 -16.01 -12.45 8.25
CA ARG A 10 -16.68 -11.61 9.26
C ARG A 10 -15.87 -10.33 9.43
N SER A 11 -16.50 -9.26 8.98
CA SER A 11 -16.21 -7.85 9.26
C SER A 11 -15.69 -7.66 10.70
N SER A 12 -14.38 -7.39 10.84
CA SER A 12 -13.68 -6.79 12.01
C SER A 12 -12.21 -7.20 12.10
N ILE A 13 -11.80 -8.31 11.47
CA ILE A 13 -10.43 -8.84 11.65
C ILE A 13 -9.37 -8.14 10.79
N PHE A 14 -9.78 -7.44 9.72
CA PHE A 14 -8.85 -6.77 8.80
C PHE A 14 -8.12 -5.58 9.45
N LEU A 15 -8.77 -4.84 10.35
CA LEU A 15 -8.11 -3.82 11.16
C LEU A 15 -7.39 -4.39 12.38
N LEU A 16 -7.83 -5.52 12.94
CA LEU A 16 -7.16 -6.15 14.09
C LEU A 16 -5.80 -6.73 13.73
N LEU A 17 -5.63 -7.32 12.53
CA LEU A 17 -4.32 -7.78 12.05
C LEU A 17 -3.39 -6.62 11.69
N PHE A 18 -3.94 -5.50 11.20
CA PHE A 18 -3.19 -4.27 10.94
C PHE A 18 -2.74 -3.62 12.26
N SER A 19 -3.61 -3.66 13.28
CA SER A 19 -3.31 -3.21 14.64
C SER A 19 -2.26 -4.09 15.33
N PHE A 20 -2.26 -5.41 15.12
CA PHE A 20 -1.31 -6.31 15.79
C PHE A 20 0.15 -6.14 15.33
N ILE A 21 0.39 -5.82 14.05
CA ILE A 21 1.76 -5.58 13.54
C ILE A 21 2.29 -4.19 13.98
N ILE A 22 1.40 -3.19 14.08
CA ILE A 22 1.73 -1.84 14.56
C ILE A 22 1.91 -1.83 16.10
N SER A 23 1.07 -2.57 16.83
CA SER A 23 1.12 -2.68 18.30
C SER A 23 2.37 -3.40 18.82
N LEU A 24 3.02 -4.22 17.99
CA LEU A 24 4.29 -4.86 18.36
C LEU A 24 5.52 -3.96 18.16
N LEU A 25 5.34 -2.71 17.69
CA LEU A 25 6.44 -1.75 17.53
C LEU A 25 6.32 -0.50 18.41
N LEU A 26 5.17 -0.25 19.05
CA LEU A 26 4.93 0.92 19.90
C LEU A 26 4.00 0.54 21.08
N PRO A 27 4.48 0.53 22.33
CA PRO A 27 3.65 0.29 23.50
C PRO A 27 3.10 1.62 24.00
N GLN A 28 2.05 2.15 23.37
CA GLN A 28 1.05 3.03 23.99
C GLN A 28 0.10 3.62 22.93
N CYS A 29 -1.07 3.99 23.41
CA CYS A 29 -2.10 4.81 22.74
C CYS A 29 -3.14 4.03 21.93
N ALA A 30 -4.24 3.75 22.64
CA ALA A 30 -5.55 3.48 22.10
C ALA A 30 -6.07 4.71 21.33
N ALA A 31 -6.69 4.50 20.15
CA ALA A 31 -7.65 5.46 19.61
C ALA A 31 -8.57 4.82 18.54
N SER A 32 -9.86 5.01 18.80
CA SER A 32 -11.06 5.04 17.96
C SER A 32 -10.94 4.73 16.46
N PHE A 33 -11.74 3.75 16.02
CA PHE A 33 -12.07 3.52 14.62
C PHE A 33 -13.00 4.63 14.11
N ALA A 34 -12.56 5.43 13.15
CA ALA A 34 -13.45 6.19 12.28
C ALA A 34 -13.71 5.38 11.01
N THR A 35 -14.92 4.83 10.89
CA THR A 35 -15.43 4.21 9.67
C THR A 35 -15.89 5.30 8.69
N HIS A 36 -15.22 5.46 7.55
CA HIS A 36 -15.79 6.12 6.38
C HIS A 36 -16.08 5.07 5.30
N PRO A 37 -17.36 4.80 4.96
CA PRO A 37 -17.71 3.98 3.81
C PRO A 37 -17.86 4.89 2.58
N SER A 38 -16.86 4.89 1.70
CA SER A 38 -17.03 5.38 0.33
C SER A 38 -16.80 4.22 -0.63
N THR A 39 -17.90 3.63 -1.08
CA THR A 39 -17.92 2.72 -2.24
C THR A 39 -17.60 3.50 -3.51
N PRO A 40 -16.56 3.15 -4.28
CA PRO A 40 -16.44 3.63 -5.64
C PRO A 40 -17.20 2.67 -6.58
N THR A 41 -18.23 3.21 -7.22
CA THR A 41 -18.92 2.64 -8.39
C THR A 41 -17.92 2.45 -9.55
N PRO A 42 -17.93 1.31 -10.28
CA PRO A 42 -17.00 1.08 -11.37
C PRO A 42 -17.54 1.69 -12.68
N SER A 43 -17.18 2.95 -12.96
CA SER A 43 -17.43 3.57 -14.26
C SER A 43 -16.15 3.59 -15.11
N SER A 44 -16.12 2.70 -16.13
CA SER A 44 -15.32 2.73 -17.37
C SER A 44 -13.78 2.74 -17.31
N PRO A 45 -13.08 2.10 -18.28
CA PRO A 45 -11.62 2.07 -18.33
C PRO A 45 -11.10 3.37 -18.95
N SER A 46 -11.02 4.43 -18.15
CA SER A 46 -10.40 5.69 -18.56
C SER A 46 -8.89 5.48 -18.72
N ILE A 47 -8.35 5.84 -19.88
CA ILE A 47 -6.90 5.87 -20.14
C ILE A 47 -6.30 6.89 -19.15
N ILE A 48 -5.56 6.40 -18.16
CA ILE A 48 -5.01 7.23 -17.09
C ILE A 48 -3.78 7.96 -17.64
N THR A 49 -3.93 9.26 -17.89
CA THR A 49 -2.83 10.21 -18.12
C THR A 49 -1.99 10.35 -16.84
N PRO A 50 -0.64 10.46 -16.92
CA PRO A 50 0.22 10.58 -15.74
C PRO A 50 -0.11 11.78 -14.83
N SER A 51 -0.77 12.81 -15.38
CA SER A 51 -1.15 14.05 -14.71
C SER A 51 -2.33 13.93 -13.75
N ASP A 52 -3.18 12.90 -13.88
CA ASP A 52 -4.44 12.78 -13.12
C ASP A 52 -4.42 11.62 -12.12
N ILE A 53 -3.23 11.09 -11.83
CA ILE A 53 -3.07 9.93 -10.96
C ILE A 53 -3.17 10.36 -9.51
N ASN A 54 -4.36 10.17 -8.94
CA ASN A 54 -4.56 10.28 -7.51
C ASN A 54 -4.14 8.97 -6.82
N PHE A 55 -3.38 9.08 -5.74
CA PHE A 55 -3.04 7.98 -4.83
C PHE A 55 -3.89 8.10 -3.56
N PRO A 56 -4.98 7.32 -3.42
CA PRO A 56 -5.80 7.35 -2.21
C PRO A 56 -5.00 6.90 -0.99
N ILE A 57 -5.06 7.69 0.07
CA ILE A 57 -4.49 7.34 1.37
C ILE A 57 -5.48 6.42 2.08
N LEU A 58 -5.02 5.21 2.41
CA LEU A 58 -5.79 4.20 3.12
C LEU A 58 -5.56 4.28 4.64
N TYR A 59 -4.36 4.70 5.04
CA TYR A 59 -3.98 4.85 6.43
C TYR A 59 -2.83 5.85 6.56
N GLU A 60 -2.88 6.68 7.59
CA GLU A 60 -1.81 7.62 7.91
C GLU A 60 -1.69 7.77 9.42
N ASN A 61 -0.46 7.75 9.92
CA ASN A 61 -0.14 8.14 11.29
C ASN A 61 1.18 8.93 11.31
N GLU A 62 1.75 9.19 12.49
CA GLU A 62 3.02 9.93 12.63
C GLU A 62 4.21 9.27 11.91
N HIS A 63 4.21 7.95 11.78
CA HIS A 63 5.36 7.18 11.31
C HIS A 63 5.16 6.53 9.94
N LEU A 64 3.92 6.26 9.54
CA LEU A 64 3.54 5.42 8.41
C LEU A 64 2.48 6.08 7.54
N LEU A 65 2.54 5.73 6.28
CA LEU A 65 1.57 6.08 5.25
C LEU A 65 1.29 4.83 4.41
N ALA A 66 0.04 4.42 4.32
CA ALA A 66 -0.40 3.36 3.42
C ALA A 66 -1.27 3.98 2.32
N ILE A 67 -0.87 3.74 1.07
CA ILE A 67 -1.60 4.23 -0.10
C ILE A 67 -2.12 3.08 -0.95
N SER A 68 -3.16 3.35 -1.73
CA SER A 68 -3.60 2.47 -2.81
C SER A 68 -2.80 2.79 -4.08
N LYS A 69 -1.83 1.94 -4.43
CA LYS A 69 -1.08 2.05 -5.68
C LYS A 69 -1.93 1.52 -6.84
N PRO A 70 -2.20 2.32 -7.88
CA PRO A 70 -2.81 1.83 -9.10
C PRO A 70 -1.83 0.93 -9.89
N PRO A 71 -2.34 0.08 -10.80
CA PRO A 71 -1.49 -0.69 -11.68
C PRO A 71 -0.79 0.22 -12.70
N HIS A 72 0.24 -0.31 -13.35
CA HIS A 72 1.09 0.33 -14.36
C HIS A 72 2.03 1.45 -13.88
N ILE A 73 2.03 1.76 -12.58
CA ILE A 73 2.97 2.73 -11.98
C ILE A 73 4.27 2.05 -11.52
N PRO A 74 5.44 2.52 -11.99
CA PRO A 74 6.72 1.98 -11.58
C PRO A 74 7.05 2.35 -10.13
N HIS A 75 7.85 1.51 -9.48
CA HIS A 75 8.26 1.75 -8.10
C HIS A 75 9.42 2.74 -7.99
N HIS A 76 10.32 2.73 -8.97
CA HIS A 76 11.48 3.62 -9.05
C HIS A 76 11.39 4.47 -10.30
N ASP A 77 11.99 5.66 -10.24
CA ASP A 77 12.16 6.52 -11.41
C ASP A 77 13.01 5.79 -12.45
N ASP A 78 12.60 5.91 -13.71
CA ASP A 78 13.33 5.42 -14.87
C ASP A 78 13.70 6.61 -15.76
N PRO A 79 14.95 7.09 -15.68
CA PRO A 79 15.42 8.22 -16.47
C PRO A 79 15.41 7.95 -17.97
N GLN A 80 15.57 6.69 -18.41
CA GLN A 80 15.66 6.35 -19.82
C GLN A 80 14.30 6.43 -20.51
N SER A 81 13.24 6.03 -19.81
CA SER A 81 11.87 6.11 -20.33
C SER A 81 11.12 7.38 -19.89
N ASN A 82 11.80 8.30 -19.19
CA ASN A 82 11.22 9.50 -18.61
C ASN A 82 9.99 9.22 -17.74
N GLN A 83 10.00 8.10 -17.01
CA GLN A 83 8.89 7.68 -16.15
C GLN A 83 9.24 7.92 -14.68
N LEU A 84 8.36 8.63 -13.98
CA LEU A 84 8.47 8.83 -12.53
C LEU A 84 7.94 7.61 -11.78
N GLY A 85 8.67 7.23 -10.74
CA GLY A 85 8.31 6.23 -9.76
C GLY A 85 7.31 6.77 -8.73
N ILE A 86 6.72 5.83 -7.98
CA ILE A 86 5.65 6.10 -7.03
C ILE A 86 5.99 7.18 -5.99
N ILE A 87 7.23 7.21 -5.46
CA ILE A 87 7.63 8.19 -4.45
C ILE A 87 7.69 9.60 -5.04
N SER A 88 8.23 9.73 -6.26
CA SER A 88 8.32 11.00 -6.98
C SER A 88 6.93 11.52 -7.38
N LEU A 89 6.04 10.63 -7.82
CA LEU A 89 4.64 10.97 -8.12
C LEU A 89 3.87 11.40 -6.87
N LEU A 90 4.04 10.73 -5.73
CA LEU A 90 3.42 11.14 -4.46
C LEU A 90 3.89 12.52 -3.99
N ARG A 91 5.17 12.83 -4.21
CA ARG A 91 5.72 14.16 -3.93
C ARG A 91 5.09 15.23 -4.81
N GLN A 92 4.91 14.96 -6.10
CA GLN A 92 4.22 15.87 -7.00
C GLN A 92 2.76 16.09 -6.58
N GLN A 93 2.03 15.00 -6.27
CA GLN A 93 0.66 15.09 -5.76
C GLN A 93 0.56 15.98 -4.52
N GLN A 94 1.47 15.79 -3.56
CA GLN A 94 1.51 16.62 -2.33
C GLN A 94 1.76 18.10 -2.64
N GLN A 95 2.62 18.44 -3.61
CA GLN A 95 2.86 19.83 -4.00
C GLN A 95 1.63 20.49 -4.63
N GLN A 96 0.78 19.72 -5.30
CA GLN A 96 -0.45 20.20 -5.92
C GLN A 96 -1.63 20.27 -4.93
N GLN A 97 -1.60 19.49 -3.85
CA GLN A 97 -2.70 19.34 -2.90
C GLN A 97 -2.28 19.84 -1.52
N SER A 98 -2.71 21.06 -1.17
CA SER A 98 -2.46 21.70 0.13
C SER A 98 -3.04 20.95 1.34
N SER A 99 -3.91 19.96 1.12
CA SER A 99 -4.59 19.21 2.17
C SER A 99 -3.79 18.03 2.73
N PHE A 100 -2.67 17.63 2.12
CA PHE A 100 -1.88 16.49 2.57
C PHE A 100 -0.61 16.92 3.31
N SER A 101 -0.46 16.47 4.55
CA SER A 101 0.62 16.87 5.46
C SER A 101 1.40 15.65 5.97
N TYR A 102 2.15 15.00 5.07
CA TYR A 102 3.19 14.05 5.43
C TYR A 102 4.58 14.64 5.14
N PRO A 103 5.64 14.19 5.85
CA PRO A 103 6.97 14.77 5.68
C PRO A 103 7.44 14.69 4.23
N HIS A 104 8.26 15.66 3.85
CA HIS A 104 8.74 15.80 2.47
C HIS A 104 9.45 14.54 1.94
N ARG A 105 10.03 13.75 2.85
CA ARG A 105 10.72 12.51 2.52
C ARG A 105 9.93 11.30 3.01
N LEU A 106 9.43 10.54 2.05
CA LEU A 106 8.85 9.22 2.26
C LEU A 106 9.87 8.13 1.89
N TYR A 107 9.84 7.03 2.62
CA TYR A 107 10.74 5.90 2.46
C TYR A 107 9.93 4.66 2.09
N GLY A 108 10.26 4.02 0.96
CA GLY A 108 9.64 2.77 0.55
C GLY A 108 10.04 1.61 1.47
N VAL A 109 9.06 0.94 2.08
CA VAL A 109 9.30 -0.21 2.97
C VAL A 109 9.36 -1.52 2.17
N HIS A 110 8.51 -1.63 1.16
CA HIS A 110 8.48 -2.75 0.22
C HIS A 110 8.07 -2.23 -1.15
N ARG A 111 8.23 -3.07 -2.18
CA ARG A 111 7.80 -2.75 -3.53
C ARG A 111 6.55 -3.50 -3.95
N LEU A 112 5.79 -2.89 -4.84
CA LEU A 112 4.80 -3.54 -5.69
C LEU A 112 5.29 -3.40 -7.13
N ASP A 113 5.15 -4.46 -7.93
CA ASP A 113 5.57 -4.42 -9.33
C ASP A 113 4.71 -3.47 -10.15
N ARG A 114 5.24 -3.07 -11.31
CA ARG A 114 4.60 -2.08 -12.19
C ARG A 114 3.15 -2.44 -12.48
N VAL A 115 2.89 -3.66 -12.94
CA VAL A 115 1.54 -4.15 -13.30
C VAL A 115 0.65 -4.48 -12.10
N THR A 116 1.18 -4.44 -10.88
CA THR A 116 0.44 -4.81 -9.67
C THR A 116 -0.22 -3.58 -9.06
N SER A 117 -1.51 -3.66 -8.77
CA SER A 117 -2.21 -2.71 -7.90
C SER A 117 -2.29 -3.23 -6.47
N GLY A 118 -2.49 -2.33 -5.50
CA GLY A 118 -2.73 -2.70 -4.12
C GLY A 118 -2.09 -1.76 -3.12
N ILE A 119 -1.99 -2.23 -1.87
CA ILE A 119 -1.52 -1.42 -0.76
C ILE A 119 0.01 -1.31 -0.79
N LEU A 120 0.52 -0.08 -0.83
CA LEU A 120 1.94 0.22 -0.66
C LEU A 120 2.15 0.94 0.67
N LEU A 121 3.01 0.36 1.52
CA LEU A 121 3.40 0.95 2.79
C LEU A 121 4.67 1.80 2.64
N LEU A 122 4.60 3.01 3.17
CA LEU A 122 5.68 4.00 3.19
C LEU A 122 5.94 4.41 4.63
N ALA A 123 7.20 4.64 4.95
CA ALA A 123 7.62 5.17 6.25
C ALA A 123 7.94 6.66 6.11
N LYS A 124 7.66 7.40 7.18
CA LYS A 124 7.90 8.85 7.32
C LYS A 124 9.30 9.19 7.87
N SER A 125 10.01 8.19 8.39
CA SER A 125 11.38 8.27 8.90
C SER A 125 12.22 7.09 8.40
N SER A 126 13.53 7.29 8.24
CA SER A 126 14.50 6.24 7.88
C SER A 126 14.55 5.11 8.92
N ASP A 127 14.40 5.44 10.20
CA ASP A 127 14.55 4.44 11.28
C ASP A 127 13.38 3.45 11.25
N ILE A 128 12.17 3.97 11.06
CA ILE A 128 10.95 3.17 10.87
C ILE A 128 11.05 2.36 9.58
N ALA A 129 11.57 2.95 8.50
CA ALA A 129 11.77 2.23 7.24
C ALA A 129 12.70 1.03 7.43
N ASN A 130 13.84 1.22 8.09
CA ASN A 130 14.81 0.16 8.37
C ASN A 130 14.21 -0.95 9.24
N ALA A 131 13.51 -0.58 10.32
CA ALA A 131 12.84 -1.54 11.20
C ALA A 131 11.81 -2.38 10.44
N LEU A 132 10.98 -1.74 9.61
CA LEU A 132 9.99 -2.46 8.81
C LEU A 132 10.63 -3.31 7.72
N VAL A 133 11.62 -2.81 6.99
CA VAL A 133 12.36 -3.60 5.99
C VAL A 133 12.92 -4.88 6.62
N ASN A 134 13.46 -4.80 7.84
CA ASN A 134 13.92 -5.99 8.57
C ASN A 134 12.78 -6.96 8.89
N LYS A 135 11.62 -6.48 9.37
CA LYS A 135 10.44 -7.33 9.57
C LYS A 135 9.94 -8.00 8.27
N PHE A 136 10.02 -7.30 7.15
CA PHE A 136 9.70 -7.87 5.82
C PHE A 136 10.72 -8.94 5.41
N LYS A 137 12.02 -8.73 5.68
CA LYS A 137 13.10 -9.71 5.43
C LYS A 137 12.95 -10.95 6.30
N GLU A 138 12.62 -10.77 7.57
CA GLU A 138 12.40 -11.82 8.57
C GLU A 138 11.06 -12.57 8.39
N LYS A 139 10.27 -12.21 7.36
CA LYS A 139 8.94 -12.80 7.08
C LYS A 139 7.96 -12.70 8.25
N GLN A 140 8.13 -11.71 9.12
CA GLN A 140 7.21 -11.40 10.22
C GLN A 140 5.96 -10.65 9.73
N VAL A 141 5.95 -10.22 8.47
CA VAL A 141 4.81 -9.53 7.85
C VAL A 141 4.06 -10.49 6.92
N ASN A 142 2.78 -10.70 7.23
CA ASN A 142 1.88 -11.47 6.38
C ASN A 142 1.36 -10.62 5.22
N LYS A 143 1.57 -11.09 3.99
CA LYS A 143 1.12 -10.42 2.76
C LYS A 143 0.06 -11.25 2.07
N TYR A 144 -1.05 -10.63 1.73
CA TYR A 144 -2.16 -11.26 1.03
C TYR A 144 -2.34 -10.61 -0.33
N TYR A 145 -2.42 -11.45 -1.36
CA TYR A 145 -2.60 -11.01 -2.75
C TYR A 145 -3.85 -11.67 -3.32
N MET A 146 -4.71 -10.87 -3.93
CA MET A 146 -5.77 -11.37 -4.78
C MET A 146 -5.25 -11.40 -6.22
N ALA A 147 -5.26 -12.59 -6.83
CA ALA A 147 -4.77 -12.78 -8.18
C ALA A 147 -5.73 -13.64 -9.00
N LEU A 148 -5.81 -13.34 -10.29
CA LEU A 148 -6.51 -14.15 -11.28
C LEU A 148 -5.48 -14.89 -12.12
N SER A 149 -5.69 -16.20 -12.29
CA SER A 149 -4.88 -17.03 -13.18
C SER A 149 -5.79 -17.86 -14.07
N GLY A 150 -5.40 -17.95 -15.35
CA GLY A 150 -6.00 -18.85 -16.34
C GLY A 150 -5.64 -20.32 -16.14
N LYS A 151 -4.66 -20.62 -15.27
CA LYS A 151 -4.28 -22.00 -14.92
C LYS A 151 -4.64 -22.28 -13.46
N LYS A 152 -4.93 -23.56 -13.16
CA LYS A 152 -5.11 -23.99 -11.77
C LYS A 152 -3.79 -23.79 -11.02
N PRO A 153 -3.80 -23.14 -9.84
CA PRO A 153 -2.59 -22.98 -9.04
C PRO A 153 -2.03 -24.36 -8.68
N ARG A 154 -0.73 -24.57 -8.92
CA ARG A 154 -0.05 -25.78 -8.45
C ARG A 154 0.07 -25.70 -6.93
N LYS A 155 -0.19 -26.81 -6.23
CA LYS A 155 0.05 -26.87 -4.78
C LYS A 155 1.49 -26.46 -4.51
N LYS A 156 1.67 -25.51 -3.61
CA LYS A 156 3.00 -25.06 -3.18
C LYS A 156 3.70 -26.27 -2.55
N LYS A 157 4.82 -26.72 -3.12
CA LYS A 157 5.75 -27.59 -2.39
C LYS A 157 6.31 -26.74 -1.25
N GLN A 158 6.09 -27.20 -0.02
CA GLN A 158 6.69 -26.60 1.16
C GLN A 158 8.19 -26.86 1.17
#